data_AF-A0A7Y7NFY8-F1
#
_entry.id   AF-A0A7Y7NFY8-F1
#
_cell.length_a   1.000
_cell.length_b   1.000
_cell.length_c   1.000
_cell.angle_alpha   90.00
_cell.angle_beta   90.00
_cell.angle_gamma   90.00
#
_symmetry.space_group_name_H-M   'P 1'
#
loop_
_entity.id
_entity.type
_entity.pdbx_description
1 polymer ?
#
loop_
_entity_poly.entity_id
_entity_poly.type
_entity_poly.pdbx_seq_one_letter_code
_entity_poly.pdbx_strand_id
1 'polypeptide(L)' 'MTKYSKRAQEKIEEVMHEFKHGELKSGKGGKGGFVKSRKQAIAIGISEAQHEKLRVPNEKKRNEK' A
#
# COMPACT_ATOMS: atom_id res chain seq x y z
N MET A 1 19.01 -10.10 -0.53
CA MET A 1 17.59 -10.50 -0.39
C MET A 1 16.70 -9.40 -0.97
N THR A 2 15.68 -9.75 -1.76
CA THR A 2 14.70 -8.77 -2.23
C THR A 2 13.90 -8.22 -1.04
N LYS A 3 13.80 -6.88 -0.96
CA LYS A 3 13.10 -6.16 0.12
C LYS A 3 11.61 -6.51 0.21
N TYR A 4 11.02 -6.90 -0.92
CA TYR A 4 9.63 -7.35 -1.05
C TYR A 4 9.60 -8.82 -1.51
N SER A 5 8.58 -9.59 -1.12
CA SER A 5 8.26 -10.87 -1.76
C SER A 5 7.52 -10.62 -3.09
N LYS A 6 7.51 -11.61 -4.00
CA LYS A 6 6.76 -11.51 -5.28
C LYS A 6 5.28 -11.20 -5.03
N ARG A 7 4.65 -11.92 -4.10
CA ARG A 7 3.27 -11.67 -3.68
C ARG A 7 3.03 -10.25 -3.16
N ALA A 8 3.99 -9.67 -2.43
CA ALA A 8 3.87 -8.28 -1.98
C ALA A 8 3.96 -7.30 -3.15
N GLN A 9 4.79 -7.58 -4.15
CA GLN A 9 4.89 -6.76 -5.36
C GLN A 9 3.60 -6.83 -6.18
N GLU A 10 3.03 -8.04 -6.35
CA GLU A 10 1.74 -8.26 -7.02
C GLU A 10 0.61 -7.49 -6.34
N LYS A 11 0.53 -7.54 -5.00
CA LYS A 11 -0.47 -6.77 -4.24
C LYS A 11 -0.33 -5.25 -4.43
N ILE A 12 0.91 -4.74 -4.41
CA ILE A 12 1.16 -3.31 -4.66
C ILE A 12 0.78 -2.93 -6.09
N GLU A 13 1.03 -3.82 -7.06
CA GLU A 13 0.66 -3.62 -8.45
C GLU A 13 -0.85 -3.55 -8.65
N GLU A 14 -1.61 -4.45 -8.00
CA GLU A 14 -3.08 -4.45 -7.99
C GLU A 14 -3.65 -3.12 -7.46
N VAL A 15 -3.20 -2.67 -6.29
CA VAL A 15 -3.60 -1.37 -5.72
C VAL A 15 -3.21 -0.21 -6.64
N MET A 16 -2.04 -0.27 -7.26
CA MET A 16 -1.60 0.74 -8.21
C MET A 16 -2.41 0.73 -9.51
N HIS A 17 -2.92 -0.43 -9.92
CA HIS A 17 -3.81 -0.57 -11.05
C HIS A 17 -5.16 0.10 -10.76
N GLU A 18 -5.79 -0.19 -9.62
CA GLU A 18 -7.01 0.50 -9.16
C GLU A 18 -6.82 2.02 -9.07
N PHE A 19 -5.66 2.47 -8.57
CA PHE A 19 -5.34 3.89 -8.52
C PHE A 19 -5.25 4.52 -9.91
N LYS A 20 -4.65 3.83 -10.90
CA LYS A 20 -4.58 4.32 -12.29
C LYS A 20 -5.96 4.44 -12.94
N HIS A 21 -6.90 3.57 -12.57
CA HIS A 21 -8.30 3.64 -13.01
C HIS A 21 -9.13 4.65 -12.23
N GLY A 22 -8.59 5.24 -11.15
CA GLY A 22 -9.31 6.21 -10.32
C GLY A 22 -10.33 5.55 -9.38
N GLU A 23 -10.22 4.25 -9.14
CA GLU A 23 -11.18 3.46 -8.36
C GLU A 23 -10.73 3.28 -6.90
N LEU A 24 -9.42 3.43 -6.63
CA LEU A 24 -8.84 3.20 -5.31
C LEU A 24 -9.42 4.17 -4.27
N LYS A 25 -10.05 3.60 -3.23
CA LYS A 25 -10.60 4.35 -2.09
C LYS A 25 -9.70 4.23 -0.86
N SER A 26 -9.72 5.26 -0.03
CA SER A 26 -9.00 5.29 1.24
C SER A 26 -9.93 5.23 2.44
N GLY A 27 -9.39 4.79 3.59
CA GLY A 27 -10.11 4.70 4.85
C GLY A 27 -11.05 3.49 4.95
N LYS A 28 -11.54 3.21 6.17
CA LYS A 28 -12.41 2.06 6.47
C LYS A 28 -13.69 2.11 5.63
N GLY A 29 -13.88 1.14 4.74
CA GLY A 29 -15.02 1.07 3.83
C GLY A 29 -15.08 2.21 2.80
N GLY A 30 -13.93 2.83 2.47
CA GLY A 30 -13.86 3.91 1.49
C GLY A 30 -14.29 5.29 1.98
N LYS A 31 -14.49 5.47 3.30
CA LYS A 31 -14.92 6.75 3.91
C LYS A 31 -13.94 7.91 3.72
N GLY A 32 -12.67 7.63 3.44
CA GLY A 32 -11.65 8.64 3.12
C GLY A 32 -11.72 9.15 1.68
N GLY A 33 -12.65 8.64 0.87
CA GLY A 33 -12.81 9.01 -0.53
C GLY A 33 -11.70 8.44 -1.43
N PHE A 34 -11.68 8.88 -2.69
CA PHE A 34 -10.70 8.43 -3.67
C PHE A 34 -9.28 8.87 -3.31
N VAL A 35 -8.33 7.99 -3.56
CA VAL A 35 -6.91 8.28 -3.37
C VAL A 35 -6.45 9.29 -4.41
N LYS A 36 -5.89 10.40 -3.95
CA LYS A 36 -5.47 11.51 -4.83
C LYS A 36 -3.99 11.46 -5.18
N SER A 37 -3.18 10.69 -4.44
CA SER A 37 -1.73 10.69 -4.61
C SER A 37 -1.16 9.29 -4.77
N ARG A 38 -0.24 9.14 -5.72
CA ARG A 38 0.50 7.89 -5.96
C ARG A 38 1.26 7.41 -4.72
N LYS A 39 1.79 8.34 -3.93
CA LYS A 39 2.48 8.02 -2.66
C LYS A 39 1.53 7.35 -1.67
N GLN A 40 0.29 7.84 -1.58
CA GLN A 40 -0.74 7.24 -0.72
C GLN A 40 -1.19 5.88 -1.26
N ALA A 41 -1.34 5.71 -2.57
CA ALA A 41 -1.64 4.41 -3.18
C ALA A 41 -0.56 3.36 -2.85
N ILE A 42 0.73 3.73 -2.97
CA ILE A 42 1.85 2.86 -2.59
C ILE A 42 1.79 2.51 -1.09
N ALA A 43 1.49 3.49 -0.23
CA ALA A 43 1.37 3.25 1.21
C ALA A 43 0.23 2.27 1.54
N ILE A 44 -0.91 2.38 0.85
CA ILE A 44 -2.02 1.43 0.98
C ILE A 44 -1.58 0.04 0.53
N GLY A 45 -0.95 -0.10 -0.64
CA GLY A 45 -0.46 -1.39 -1.12
C GLY A 45 0.56 -2.05 -0.19
N ILE A 46 1.46 -1.27 0.41
CA ILE A 46 2.40 -1.77 1.43
C ILE A 46 1.64 -2.21 2.69
N SER A 47 0.65 -1.43 3.14
CA SER A 47 -0.16 -1.76 4.32
C SER A 47 -0.99 -3.03 4.13
N GLU A 48 -1.56 -3.24 2.94
CA GLU A 48 -2.30 -4.47 2.62
C GLU A 48 -1.39 -5.68 2.57
N ALA A 49 -0.21 -5.55 1.95
CA ALA A 49 0.78 -6.61 1.95
C ALA A 49 1.26 -6.97 3.37
N GLN A 50 1.40 -5.99 4.28
CA GLN A 50 1.69 -6.24 5.70
C GLN A 50 0.55 -6.98 6.40
N HIS A 51 -0.70 -6.58 6.13
CA HIS A 51 -1.88 -7.22 6.71
C HIS A 51 -1.99 -8.69 6.27
N GLU A 52 -1.63 -9.00 5.03
CA GLU A 52 -1.50 -10.37 4.52
C GLU A 52 -0.24 -11.11 4.99
N LYS A 53 0.54 -10.53 5.91
CA LYS A 53 1.79 -11.10 6.45
C LYS A 53 2.83 -11.41 5.37
N LEU A 54 2.80 -10.67 4.27
CA LEU A 54 3.79 -10.79 3.19
C LEU A 54 5.09 -10.09 3.57
N ARG A 55 6.20 -10.53 2.99
CA ARG A 55 7.50 -9.90 3.25
C ARG A 55 7.56 -8.52 2.60
N VAL A 56 7.54 -7.49 3.43
CA VAL A 56 7.80 -6.10 3.03
C VAL A 56 8.85 -5.48 3.95
N PRO A 57 9.46 -4.34 3.57
CA PRO A 57 10.26 -3.56 4.48
C PRO A 57 9.42 -3.09 5.66
N ASN A 58 9.97 -3.25 6.86
CA ASN A 58 9.38 -2.65 8.05
C ASN A 58 9.36 -1.14 7.90
N GLU A 59 8.29 -0.51 8.36
CA GLU A 59 8.31 0.94 8.53
C GLU A 59 9.44 1.30 9.48
N LYS A 60 10.29 2.24 9.04
CA LYS A 60 11.25 2.84 9.95
C LYS A 60 10.44 3.60 10.99
N LYS A 61 10.47 3.16 12.25
CA LYS A 61 9.97 3.96 13.36
C LYS A 61 10.66 5.32 13.24
N ARG A 62 9.90 6.40 13.08
CA ARG A 62 10.47 7.73 13.28
C ARG A 62 10.86 7.77 14.75
N ASN A 63 12.14 7.92 15.04
CA ASN A 63 12.56 8.36 16.36
C ASN A 63 11.98 9.76 16.51
N GLU A 64 10.84 9.86 17.18
CA GLU A 64 10.34 11.12 17.71
C GLU A 64 11.40 11.58 18.71
N LYS A 65 12.09 12.67 18.37
CA LYS A 65 12.89 13.45 19.31
C LYS A 65 12.01 14.53 19.88
#